data_AF-A0A524GJZ9-F1
#
_entry.id   AF-A0A524GJZ9-F1
#
_cell.length_a   1.000
_cell.length_b   1.000
_cell.length_c   1.000
_cell.angle_alpha   90.00
_cell.angle_beta   90.00
_cell.angle_gamma   90.00
#
_symmetry.space_group_name_H-M   'P 1'
#
loop_
_entity.id
_entity.type
_entity.pdbx_description
1 polymer ?
#
loop_
_entity_poly.entity_id
_entity_poly.type
_entity_poly.pdbx_seq_one_letter_code
_entity_poly.pdbx_strand_id
1 'polypeptide(L)' 'ANVAVVPGVAFGNDNHIRLSYATSMENIEKGIERIKEALEKLD' A
#
# COMPACT_ATOMS: atom_id res chain seq x y z
N ALA A 1 1.64 6.63 -7.05
CA ALA A 1 1.79 6.31 -5.61
C ALA A 1 3.24 6.35 -5.12
N ASN A 2 4.24 5.71 -5.77
CA ASN A 2 5.60 5.58 -5.21
C ASN A 2 5.61 4.95 -3.79
N VAL A 3 4.91 3.82 -3.63
CA VAL A 3 4.83 3.04 -2.39
C VAL A 3 5.10 1.57 -2.76
N ALA A 4 6.09 0.95 -2.11
CA ALA A 4 6.41 -0.46 -2.32
C ALA A 4 5.49 -1.34 -1.44
N VAL A 5 4.87 -2.34 -2.06
CA VAL A 5 3.98 -3.30 -1.39
C VAL A 5 4.33 -4.72 -1.80
N VAL A 6 3.84 -5.72 -1.06
CA VAL A 6 3.93 -7.12 -1.49
C VAL A 6 2.54 -7.57 -1.98
N PRO A 7 2.40 -7.99 -3.25
CA PRO A 7 1.16 -8.57 -3.76
C PRO A 7 0.75 -9.83 -2.99
N GLY A 8 -0.55 -10.01 -2.77
CA GLY A 8 -1.11 -11.14 -2.01
C GLY A 8 -0.93 -12.49 -2.69
N VAL A 9 -0.72 -12.53 -4.01
CA VAL A 9 -0.38 -13.76 -4.75
C VAL A 9 0.87 -14.45 -4.18
N ALA A 10 1.82 -13.70 -3.60
CA ALA A 10 2.97 -14.27 -2.90
C ALA A 10 2.60 -15.05 -1.62
N PHE A 11 1.37 -14.89 -1.13
CA PHE A 11 0.82 -15.55 0.05
C PHE A 11 -0.41 -16.44 -0.28
N GLY A 12 -0.68 -16.70 -1.56
CA GLY A 12 -1.79 -17.56 -2.00
C GLY A 12 -3.16 -16.87 -2.09
N ASN A 13 -3.24 -15.53 -2.09
CA ASN A 13 -4.50 -14.80 -2.25
C ASN A 13 -4.32 -13.53 -3.10
N ASP A 14 -4.79 -13.56 -4.35
CA ASP A 14 -4.58 -12.48 -5.31
C ASP A 14 -5.43 -11.21 -5.04
N ASN A 15 -6.45 -11.31 -4.19
CA ASN A 15 -7.37 -10.20 -3.89
C ASN A 15 -6.84 -9.22 -2.83
N HIS A 16 -5.61 -9.41 -2.33
CA HIS A 16 -5.07 -8.63 -1.22
C HIS A 16 -3.64 -8.15 -1.50
N ILE A 17 -3.18 -7.18 -0.70
CA ILE A 17 -1.78 -6.75 -0.64
C ILE A 17 -1.33 -6.69 0.82
N ARG A 18 -0.02 -6.80 1.06
CA ARG A 18 0.57 -6.70 2.41
C ARG A 18 1.36 -5.40 2.58
N LEU A 19 1.08 -4.69 3.66
CA LEU A 19 1.81 -3.51 4.11
C LEU A 19 2.60 -3.84 5.39
N SER A 20 3.88 -3.46 5.43
CA SER A 20 4.65 -3.47 6.68
C SER A 20 4.42 -2.15 7.41
N TYR A 21 4.09 -2.22 8.70
CA TYR A 21 3.92 -1.05 9.57
C TYR A 21 5.11 -0.86 10.53
N ALA A 22 6.16 -1.67 10.43
CA ALA A 22 7.39 -1.55 11.23
C ALA A 22 8.27 -0.40 10.69
N THR A 23 7.76 0.83 10.74
CA THR A 23 8.44 2.08 10.32
C THR A 23 7.88 3.26 11.12
N SER A 24 8.28 4.50 10.81
CA SER A 24 7.79 5.70 11.50
C SER A 24 6.33 6.02 11.15
N MET A 25 5.61 6.66 12.08
CA MET A 25 4.25 7.15 11.83
C MET A 25 4.20 8.10 10.63
N GLU A 26 5.20 8.96 10.47
CA GLU A 26 5.33 9.87 9.33
C GLU A 26 5.37 9.12 7.98
N ASN A 27 6.11 8.01 7.91
CA ASN A 27 6.16 7.19 6.70
C ASN A 27 4.83 6.48 6.43
N ILE A 28 4.15 6.04 7.49
CA ILE A 28 2.83 5.40 7.37
C ILE A 28 1.82 6.41 6.82
N GLU A 29 1.71 7.60 7.42
CA GLU A 29 0.78 8.65 7.00
C GLU A 29 1.02 9.07 5.54
N LYS A 30 2.28 9.37 5.18
CA LYS A 30 2.66 9.71 3.80
C LYS A 30 2.37 8.58 2.82
N GLY A 31 2.62 7.33 3.21
CA GLY A 31 2.37 6.15 2.39
C GLY A 31 0.88 5.93 2.11
N ILE A 32 0.04 6.08 3.14
CA ILE A 32 -1.41 5.94 3.02
C ILE A 32 -2.00 7.06 2.16
N GLU A 33 -1.58 8.32 2.33
CA GLU A 33 -2.08 9.43 1.49
C GLU A 33 -1.78 9.19 0.00
N ARG A 34 -0.56 8.72 -0.32
CA ARG A 34 -0.18 8.37 -1.69
C ARG A 34 -0.98 7.21 -2.29
N ILE A 35 -1.42 6.27 -1.46
CA ILE A 35 -2.29 5.16 -1.89
C ILE A 35 -3.67 5.71 -2.19
N LYS A 36 -4.24 6.52 -1.27
CA LYS A 36 -5.54 7.17 -1.45
C LYS A 36 -5.59 7.99 -2.75
N GLU A 37 -4.63 8.89 -2.97
CA GLU A 37 -4.54 9.69 -4.21
C GLU A 37 -4.45 8.83 -5.49
N ALA A 38 -3.86 7.63 -5.40
CA ALA A 38 -3.76 6.73 -6.54
C ALA A 38 -5.08 5.99 -6.79
N LEU A 39 -5.81 5.62 -5.73
CA LEU A 39 -7.13 5.02 -5.82
C LEU A 39 -8.18 6.01 -6.35
N GLU A 40 -8.10 7.28 -5.96
CA GLU A 40 -8.99 8.34 -6.49
C GLU A 40 -8.80 8.60 -7.99
N LYS A 41 -7.68 8.15 -8.57
CA LYS A 41 -7.37 8.26 -10.01
C LYS A 41 -7.69 6.98 -10.80
N LEU A 42 -8.16 5.94 -10.12
CA LEU A 42 -8.66 4.73 -10.77
C LEU A 42 -10.15 4.94 -11.03
N ASP A 43 -10.49 5.15 -12.30
CA ASP A 43 -11.88 5.22 -12.78
C ASP A 43 -12.62 3.88 -12.56
#